data_AF-A0A2D4NB91-F1
#
_entry.id   AF-A0A2D4NB91-F1
#
_cell.length_a   1.000
_cell.length_b   1.000
_cell.length_c   1.000
_cell.angle_alpha   90.00
_cell.angle_beta   90.00
_cell.angle_gamma   90.00
#
_symmetry.space_group_name_H-M   'P 1'
#
loop_
_entity.id
_entity.type
_entity.pdbx_description
1 polymer ?
#
loop_
_entity_poly.entity_id
_entity_poly.type
_entity_poly.pdbx_seq_one_letter_code
_entity_poly.pdbx_strand_id
1 'polypeptide(L)'
;GEVLKVSRSYFSKLWLLYRYSCIDDSGFEHFLPRVWCLLRRYQMLFGVGLYEGTGLQGSLPVHVFEGLHKLFGVSFECFASPLNCYFKQYCSAFPDTDGYFGSRGPCLDFFPISGSFQANPPFC
;
A
#
# COMPACT_ATOMS: atom_id res chain seq x y z
N GLY A 1 -4.61 25.80 5.89
CA GLY A 1 -4.97 24.53 5.24
C GLY A 1 -4.46 23.38 6.09
N GLU A 2 -5.08 22.21 6.01
CA GLU A 2 -4.61 21.02 6.71
C GLU A 2 -3.29 20.50 6.12
N VAL A 3 -2.34 20.12 6.98
CA VAL A 3 -1.00 19.66 6.57
C VAL A 3 -0.79 18.21 7.00
N LEU A 4 -0.23 17.41 6.10
CA LEU A 4 0.18 16.04 6.35
C LEU A 4 1.69 15.89 6.17
N LYS A 5 2.26 14.93 6.91
CA LYS A 5 3.69 14.63 6.86
C LYS A 5 3.89 13.19 6.42
N VAL A 6 4.88 12.98 5.58
CA VAL A 6 5.38 11.66 5.16
C VAL A 6 6.89 11.76 5.04
N SER A 7 7.62 10.68 5.35
CA SER A 7 9.07 10.69 5.20
C SER A 7 9.46 10.80 3.72
N ARG A 8 10.66 11.31 3.46
CA ARG A 8 11.20 11.41 2.08
C ARG A 8 11.28 10.05 1.40
N SER A 9 11.64 8.98 2.12
CA SER A 9 11.73 7.63 1.57
C SER A 9 10.36 7.09 1.14
N TYR A 10 9.33 7.25 1.98
CA TYR A 10 7.97 6.84 1.64
C TYR A 10 7.38 7.69 0.51
N PHE A 11 7.66 8.99 0.48
CA PHE A 11 7.24 9.84 -0.65
C PHE A 11 7.86 9.40 -1.98
N SER A 12 9.16 9.09 -1.99
CA SER A 12 9.83 8.52 -3.17
C SER A 12 9.26 7.17 -3.58
N LYS A 13 8.91 6.31 -2.61
CA LYS A 13 8.23 5.04 -2.87
C LYS A 13 6.86 5.26 -3.54
N LEU A 14 6.04 6.18 -3.02
CA LEU A 14 4.74 6.53 -3.59
C LEU A 14 4.89 7.04 -5.03
N TRP A 15 5.91 7.84 -5.31
CA TRP A 15 6.22 8.29 -6.68
C TRP A 15 6.50 7.11 -7.63
N LEU A 16 7.32 6.14 -7.21
CA LEU A 16 7.61 4.95 -8.02
C LEU A 16 6.34 4.10 -8.25
N LEU A 17 5.57 3.84 -7.19
CA LEU A 17 4.32 3.10 -7.29
C LEU A 17 3.34 3.79 -8.24
N TYR A 18 3.22 5.11 -8.15
CA TYR A 18 2.38 5.91 -9.02
C TYR A 18 2.81 5.78 -10.49
N ARG A 19 4.10 5.92 -10.78
CA ARG A 19 4.63 5.76 -12.14
C ARG A 19 4.41 4.36 -12.73
N TYR A 20 4.36 3.32 -11.90
CA TYR A 20 4.12 1.95 -12.37
C TYR A 20 2.64 1.63 -12.57
N SER A 21 1.73 2.35 -11.91
CA SER A 21 0.34 1.90 -11.74
C SER A 21 -0.69 2.89 -12.27
N CYS A 22 -0.39 4.18 -12.20
CA CYS A 22 -1.26 5.23 -12.68
C CYS A 22 -1.18 5.35 -14.21
N ILE A 23 -2.30 5.15 -14.88
CA ILE A 23 -2.41 5.18 -16.35
C ILE A 23 -3.15 6.41 -16.88
N ASP A 24 -3.83 7.16 -16.01
CA ASP A 24 -4.74 8.24 -16.37
C ASP A 24 -4.19 9.66 -16.07
N ASP A 25 -2.94 9.76 -15.62
CA ASP A 25 -2.29 11.04 -15.26
C ASP A 25 -0.85 11.09 -15.83
N SER A 26 -0.75 11.18 -17.16
CA SER A 26 0.54 11.19 -17.88
C SER A 26 1.43 12.41 -17.56
N GLY A 27 0.81 13.53 -17.17
CA GLY A 27 1.50 14.75 -16.76
C GLY A 27 1.91 14.79 -15.28
N PHE A 28 1.49 13.79 -14.48
CA PHE A 28 1.64 13.79 -13.02
C PHE A 28 0.99 15.00 -12.33
N GLU A 29 -0.03 15.60 -12.94
CA GLU A 29 -0.72 16.78 -12.44
C GLU A 29 -1.56 16.45 -11.19
N HIS A 30 -1.97 15.19 -11.06
CA HIS A 30 -2.81 14.71 -9.96
C HIS A 30 -2.02 13.92 -8.90
N PHE A 31 -0.71 13.76 -9.06
CA PHE A 31 0.11 13.00 -8.11
C PHE A 31 0.00 13.55 -6.68
N LEU A 32 0.26 14.85 -6.48
CA LEU A 32 0.21 15.48 -5.16
C LEU A 32 -1.17 15.41 -4.48
N PRO A 33 -2.29 15.77 -5.14
CA PRO A 33 -3.60 15.64 -4.50
C PRO A 33 -3.97 14.18 -4.19
N ARG A 34 -3.59 13.21 -5.05
CA ARG A 34 -3.82 11.78 -4.78
C ARG A 34 -3.00 11.28 -3.59
N VAL A 35 -1.73 11.70 -3.46
CA VAL A 35 -0.91 11.42 -2.26
C VAL A 35 -1.56 12.02 -1.01
N TRP A 36 -2.07 13.25 -1.09
CA TRP A 36 -2.74 13.88 0.05
C TRP A 36 -4.00 13.10 0.48
N CYS A 37 -4.85 12.69 -0.47
CA CYS A 37 -6.03 11.88 -0.21
C CYS A 37 -5.69 10.53 0.43
N LEU A 38 -4.66 9.83 -0.10
CA LEU A 38 -4.16 8.58 0.45
C LEU A 38 -3.71 8.75 1.91
N LEU A 39 -2.90 9.77 2.18
CA LEU A 39 -2.41 10.02 3.54
C LEU A 39 -3.54 10.39 4.50
N ARG A 40 -4.53 11.20 4.08
CA ARG A 40 -5.72 11.47 4.91
C ARG A 40 -6.52 10.20 5.16
N ARG A 41 -6.73 9.38 4.14
CA ARG A 41 -7.49 8.13 4.28
C ARG A 41 -6.90 7.23 5.35
N TYR A 42 -5.59 6.99 5.29
CA TYR A 42 -4.90 6.17 6.29
C TYR A 42 -4.81 6.84 7.67
N GLN A 43 -4.69 8.17 7.73
CA GLN A 43 -4.80 8.89 9.01
C GLN A 43 -6.19 8.70 9.64
N MET A 44 -7.27 8.71 8.85
CA MET A 44 -8.62 8.48 9.39
C MET A 44 -8.86 7.02 9.80
N LEU A 45 -8.20 6.06 9.15
CA LEU A 45 -8.27 4.65 9.53
C LEU A 45 -7.55 4.40 10.86
N PHE A 46 -6.34 4.94 11.03
CA PHE A 46 -5.53 4.71 12.21
C PHE A 46 -5.88 5.64 13.38
N GLY A 47 -6.50 6.78 13.10
CA GLY A 47 -6.72 7.83 14.09
C GLY A 47 -5.64 8.92 14.05
N VAL A 48 -5.91 10.02 14.75
CA VAL A 48 -5.08 11.23 14.77
C VAL A 48 -4.26 11.38 16.05
N GLY A 49 -4.59 10.61 17.09
CA GLY A 49 -3.93 10.63 18.39
C GLY A 49 -2.57 9.92 18.38
N LEU A 50 -1.68 10.29 19.30
CA LEU A 50 -0.50 9.49 19.59
C LEU A 50 -0.97 8.08 20.01
N TYR A 51 -0.45 7.05 19.35
CA TYR A 51 -0.75 5.63 19.56
C TYR A 51 -2.07 5.10 18.98
N GLU A 52 -2.92 5.95 18.39
CA GLU A 52 -4.09 5.45 17.65
C GLU A 52 -3.61 4.65 16.44
N GLY A 53 -4.22 3.47 16.24
CA GLY A 53 -3.90 2.55 15.15
C GLY A 53 -2.63 1.71 15.34
N THR A 54 -1.93 1.88 16.47
CA THR A 54 -0.83 0.97 16.82
C THR A 54 -1.38 -0.43 17.11
N GLY A 55 -0.70 -1.45 16.57
CA GLY A 55 -1.09 -2.84 16.75
C GLY A 55 -2.16 -3.38 15.78
N LEU A 56 -2.67 -2.58 14.83
CA LEU A 56 -3.65 -3.06 13.85
C LEU A 56 -3.04 -4.02 12.81
N GLN A 57 -1.81 -3.73 12.35
CA GLN A 57 -1.07 -4.56 11.42
C GLN A 57 0.42 -4.15 11.42
N GLY A 58 1.34 -5.12 11.49
CA GLY A 58 2.79 -4.89 11.36
C GLY A 58 3.32 -5.48 10.05
N SER A 59 4.16 -4.73 9.31
CA SER A 59 4.82 -5.28 8.11
C SER A 59 5.91 -6.29 8.50
N LEU A 60 6.15 -7.28 7.65
CA LEU A 60 7.23 -8.25 7.84
C LEU A 60 8.60 -7.57 7.57
N PRO A 61 9.68 -8.04 8.21
CA PRO A 61 11.02 -7.58 7.87
C PRO A 61 11.38 -7.83 6.40
N VAL A 62 12.16 -6.92 5.81
CA VAL A 62 12.60 -7.00 4.39
C VAL A 62 13.21 -8.35 4.03
N HIS A 63 14.10 -8.89 4.88
CA HIS A 63 14.76 -10.18 4.63
C HIS A 63 13.78 -11.36 4.62
N VAL A 64 12.64 -11.25 5.31
CA VAL A 64 11.58 -12.27 5.27
C VAL A 64 10.91 -12.24 3.90
N PHE A 65 10.58 -11.05 3.38
CA PHE A 65 10.05 -10.91 2.02
C PHE A 65 11.03 -11.41 0.95
N GLU A 66 12.32 -11.11 1.08
CA GLU A 66 13.36 -11.61 0.18
C GLU A 66 13.43 -13.15 0.19
N GLY A 67 13.37 -13.77 1.37
CA GLY A 67 13.31 -15.22 1.52
C GLY A 67 12.05 -15.81 0.90
N LEU A 68 10.88 -15.21 1.14
CA LEU A 68 9.61 -15.64 0.57
C LEU A 68 9.63 -15.58 -0.97
N HIS A 69 10.15 -14.50 -1.53
CA HIS A 69 10.29 -14.35 -2.97
C HIS A 69 11.24 -15.39 -3.56
N LYS A 70 12.44 -15.55 -2.97
CA LYS A 70 13.48 -16.43 -3.50
C LYS A 70 13.14 -17.91 -3.39
N LEU A 71 12.51 -18.33 -2.28
CA LEU A 71 12.26 -19.75 -1.99
C LEU A 71 10.90 -20.23 -2.49
N PHE A 72 9.89 -19.35 -2.49
CA PHE A 72 8.50 -19.72 -2.79
C PHE A 72 7.89 -18.92 -3.94
N GLY A 73 8.66 -18.05 -4.60
CA GLY A 73 8.19 -17.24 -5.73
C GLY A 73 7.14 -16.19 -5.35
N VAL A 74 6.99 -15.86 -4.05
CA VAL A 74 6.01 -14.88 -3.57
C VAL A 74 6.25 -13.55 -4.28
N SER A 75 5.20 -12.97 -4.84
CA SER A 75 5.31 -11.69 -5.57
C SER A 75 4.13 -10.75 -5.34
N PHE A 76 3.29 -11.05 -4.36
CA PHE A 76 2.06 -10.33 -4.08
C PHE A 76 1.70 -10.39 -2.60
N GLU A 77 1.28 -9.26 -2.04
CA GLU A 77 0.77 -9.16 -0.66
C GLU A 77 -0.77 -9.10 -0.65
N CYS A 78 -1.42 -10.04 0.03
CA CYS A 78 -2.88 -10.08 0.17
C CYS A 78 -3.43 -8.97 1.08
N PHE A 79 -2.64 -8.45 2.01
CA PHE A 79 -3.08 -7.41 2.94
C PHE A 79 -1.97 -6.38 3.12
N ALA A 80 -2.05 -5.27 2.39
CA ALA A 80 -1.09 -4.18 2.48
C ALA A 80 -1.73 -2.81 2.23
N SER A 81 -0.87 -1.80 2.12
CA SER A 81 -1.16 -0.42 1.76
C SER A 81 -0.03 0.10 0.86
N PRO A 82 -0.24 1.18 0.10
CA PRO A 82 0.85 1.86 -0.60
C PRO A 82 2.00 2.27 0.33
N LEU A 83 1.70 2.50 1.61
CA LEU A 83 2.68 2.91 2.61
C LEU A 83 3.56 1.72 3.04
N ASN A 84 2.99 0.56 3.34
CA ASN A 84 3.70 -0.57 3.95
C ASN A 84 4.05 -1.73 3.00
N CYS A 85 3.57 -1.73 1.75
CA CYS A 85 3.83 -2.84 0.82
C CYS A 85 5.32 -3.05 0.53
N TYR A 86 5.72 -4.29 0.36
CA TYR A 86 7.02 -4.67 -0.16
C TYR A 86 7.02 -4.75 -1.69
N PHE A 87 6.00 -5.40 -2.26
CA PHE A 87 5.85 -5.52 -3.72
C PHE A 87 5.05 -4.35 -4.30
N LYS A 88 5.20 -4.13 -5.61
CA LYS A 88 4.41 -3.13 -6.36
C LYS A 88 2.95 -3.55 -6.61
N GLN A 89 2.58 -4.76 -6.24
CA GLN A 89 1.29 -5.37 -6.50
C GLN A 89 0.81 -6.06 -5.23
N TYR A 90 -0.35 -5.63 -4.76
CA TYR A 90 -0.90 -6.01 -3.46
C TYR A 90 -2.42 -5.75 -3.45
N CYS A 91 -3.10 -6.35 -2.50
CA CYS A 91 -4.47 -5.97 -2.15
C CYS A 91 -4.45 -4.97 -0.98
N SER A 92 -5.39 -4.03 -0.98
CA SER A 92 -5.54 -3.03 0.07
C SER A 92 -7.02 -2.67 0.29
N ALA A 93 -7.31 -1.99 1.40
CA ALA A 93 -8.68 -1.68 1.79
C ALA A 93 -9.38 -0.63 0.90
N PHE A 94 -8.62 0.28 0.27
CA PHE A 94 -9.16 1.49 -0.35
C PHE A 94 -8.83 1.55 -1.85
N PRO A 95 -9.59 0.86 -2.73
CA PRO A 95 -9.30 0.85 -4.15
C PRO A 95 -9.35 2.25 -4.79
N ASP A 96 -10.18 3.15 -4.26
CA ASP A 96 -10.37 4.51 -4.75
C ASP A 96 -9.14 5.41 -4.56
N THR A 97 -8.34 5.19 -3.51
CA THR A 97 -7.09 5.94 -3.27
C THR A 97 -5.85 5.15 -3.68
N ASP A 98 -5.85 3.85 -3.44
CA ASP A 98 -4.64 3.02 -3.51
C ASP A 98 -4.43 2.41 -4.89
N GLY A 99 -5.46 2.35 -5.72
CA GLY A 99 -5.39 1.82 -7.08
C GLY A 99 -4.34 2.54 -7.94
N TYR A 100 -4.24 3.86 -7.78
CA TYR A 100 -3.21 4.68 -8.44
C TYR A 100 -1.78 4.32 -8.02
N PHE A 101 -1.61 3.57 -6.92
CA PHE A 101 -0.32 3.19 -6.33
C PHE A 101 -0.11 1.67 -6.31
N GLY A 102 -0.85 0.91 -7.12
CA GLY A 102 -0.58 -0.51 -7.37
C GLY A 102 -1.50 -1.50 -6.64
N SER A 103 -2.50 -0.99 -5.91
CA SER A 103 -3.51 -1.85 -5.29
C SER A 103 -4.37 -2.57 -6.33
N ARG A 104 -4.75 -3.81 -6.02
CA ARG A 104 -5.76 -4.60 -6.74
C ARG A 104 -7.12 -4.62 -6.03
N GLY A 105 -7.31 -3.74 -5.05
CA GLY A 105 -8.53 -3.66 -4.25
C GLY A 105 -8.53 -4.60 -3.05
N PRO A 106 -9.69 -4.78 -2.39
CA PRO A 106 -9.82 -5.62 -1.21
C PRO A 106 -9.51 -7.08 -1.51
N CYS A 107 -8.81 -7.76 -0.59
CA CYS A 107 -8.41 -9.17 -0.79
C CYS A 107 -9.60 -10.11 -1.02
N LEU A 108 -10.75 -9.84 -0.38
CA LEU A 108 -11.94 -10.69 -0.50
C LEU A 108 -12.64 -10.54 -1.86
N ASP A 109 -12.35 -9.47 -2.59
CA ASP A 109 -12.85 -9.20 -3.94
C ASP A 109 -11.80 -9.54 -5.01
N PHE A 110 -10.67 -10.13 -4.60
CA PHE A 110 -9.57 -10.50 -5.48
C PHE A 110 -9.54 -12.02 -5.69
N PHE A 111 -9.82 -12.47 -6.92
CA PHE A 111 -9.97 -13.88 -7.29
C PHE A 111 -8.86 -14.32 -8.27
N PRO A 112 -7.62 -14.50 -7.81
CA PRO A 112 -6.52 -14.93 -8.68
C PRO A 112 -6.72 -16.39 -9.11
N ILE A 113 -6.49 -16.68 -10.40
CA ILE A 113 -6.48 -18.05 -10.92
C ILE A 113 -5.17 -18.76 -10.55
N SER A 114 -4.07 -18.01 -10.44
CA SER A 114 -2.75 -18.52 -10.09
C SER A 114 -1.88 -17.42 -9.47
N GLY A 115 -0.81 -17.82 -8.78
CA GLY A 115 0.20 -16.94 -8.20
C GLY A 115 0.75 -17.47 -6.87
N SER A 116 1.76 -16.78 -6.33
CA SER A 116 2.32 -17.05 -5.00
C SER A 116 2.21 -15.79 -4.15
N PHE A 117 1.57 -15.93 -2.99
CA PHE A 117 1.02 -14.82 -2.22
C PHE A 117 1.48 -14.89 -0.76
N GLN A 118 1.72 -13.72 -0.18
CA GLN A 118 1.93 -13.57 1.25
C GLN A 118 0.70 -12.90 1.86
N ALA A 119 0.14 -13.51 2.90
CA ALA A 119 -0.98 -12.96 3.65
C ALA A 119 -0.57 -12.71 5.11
N ASN A 120 -0.74 -11.48 5.57
CA ASN A 120 -0.59 -11.05 6.95
C ASN A 120 -1.77 -10.13 7.27
N PRO A 121 -2.98 -10.70 7.51
CA PRO A 121 -4.18 -9.91 7.72
C PRO A 121 -4.07 -9.06 8.99
N PRO A 122 -4.82 -7.94 9.08
CA PRO A 122 -4.94 -7.18 10.33
C PRO A 122 -5.57 -8.05 11.43
N PHE A 123 -5.33 -7.69 12.69
CA PHE A 123 -6.03 -8.33 13.82
C PHE A 123 -7.45 -7.77 13.91
N CYS A 124 -8.45 -8.65 13.79
CA CYS A 124 -9.87 -8.32 13.75
C CYS A 124 -10.67 -9.27 14.65
#